data_AF-A0A7Y2KLF8-F1
#
_entry.id   AF-A0A7Y2KLF8-F1
#
_cell.length_a   1.000
_cell.length_b   1.000
_cell.length_c   1.000
_cell.angle_alpha   90.00
_cell.angle_beta   90.00
_cell.angle_gamma   90.00
#
_symmetry.space_group_name_H-M   'P 1'
#
loop_
_entity.id
_entity.type
_entity.pdbx_description
1 polymer ?
#
loop_
_entity_poly.entity_id
_entity_poly.type
_entity_poly.pdbx_seq_one_letter_code
_entity_poly.pdbx_strand_id
1 'polypeptide(L)'
;MKVLIASSEIVPFAKTGGLADVTGSLPKALRKIGVETDVILPLYRKVDRERFPLTQSGPPVRVLLGHREETGVVMETEEGDGGRAYLVRNDRYFDREFYYGTKDGDYVDNCERFAFFCRSIMEWIGRSGRHYDIIHCNDWQTALVPAYVKTIYSREAAFRSTGTVFTVHNLGYQGLFWNHDLPLTGLGWELFTPKGVEFYGKLNVLKAGLVFSDILTTVSDTYSREIQTAEYGHGLEGVLYERRADLYGILNGVDYEDWNPETDSLIAARYSREDLSGKKACR
;
A
#
# COMPACT_ATOMS: atom_id res chain seq x y z
N MET A 1 -11.43 -16.95 -3.37
CA MET A 1 -10.36 -16.29 -2.58
C MET A 1 -10.58 -14.81 -2.73
N LYS A 2 -10.55 -14.07 -1.62
CA LYS A 2 -10.79 -12.63 -1.57
C LYS A 2 -9.57 -11.88 -1.06
N VAL A 3 -9.13 -10.88 -1.82
CA VAL A 3 -7.92 -10.09 -1.55
C VAL A 3 -8.27 -8.62 -1.41
N LEU A 4 -7.79 -7.99 -0.34
CA LEU A 4 -7.83 -6.54 -0.19
C LEU A 4 -6.48 -5.95 -0.58
N ILE A 5 -6.45 -5.17 -1.66
CA ILE A 5 -5.25 -4.43 -2.07
C ILE A 5 -5.25 -3.09 -1.33
N ALA A 6 -4.34 -2.94 -0.37
CA ALA A 6 -4.14 -1.69 0.36
C ALA A 6 -2.97 -0.92 -0.26
N SER A 7 -3.21 0.36 -0.57
CA SER A 7 -2.19 1.27 -1.07
C SER A 7 -2.52 2.71 -0.69
N SER A 8 -1.50 3.57 -0.64
CA SER A 8 -1.73 5.01 -0.54
C SER A 8 -2.12 5.65 -1.87
N GLU A 9 -1.88 4.99 -3.00
CA GLU A 9 -2.25 5.50 -4.33
C GLU A 9 -2.80 4.37 -5.19
N ILE A 10 -3.89 4.64 -5.91
CA ILE A 10 -4.58 3.69 -6.79
C ILE A 10 -5.27 4.50 -7.89
N VAL A 11 -4.93 4.24 -9.16
CA VAL A 11 -5.66 4.80 -10.31
C VAL A 11 -7.05 4.17 -10.37
N PRO A 12 -8.13 4.95 -10.62
CA PRO A 12 -8.16 6.37 -11.00
C PRO A 12 -8.33 7.37 -9.84
N PHE A 13 -8.30 6.92 -8.59
CA PHE A 13 -8.65 7.75 -7.43
C PHE A 13 -7.52 8.69 -6.99
N ALA A 14 -6.28 8.19 -6.95
CA ALA A 14 -5.12 8.92 -6.46
C ALA A 14 -3.86 8.46 -7.20
N LYS A 15 -3.07 9.40 -7.71
CA LYS A 15 -1.83 9.14 -8.43
C LYS A 15 -0.78 10.21 -8.17
N THR A 16 0.41 9.79 -7.82
CA THR A 16 1.66 10.56 -7.78
C THR A 16 2.75 9.93 -8.64
N GLY A 17 2.75 8.60 -8.77
CA GLY A 17 3.77 7.88 -9.54
C GLY A 17 3.31 6.52 -10.04
N GLY A 18 4.28 5.67 -10.40
CA GLY A 18 4.03 4.34 -10.98
C GLY A 18 3.40 3.32 -10.04
N LEU A 19 3.50 3.52 -8.72
CA LEU A 19 2.79 2.71 -7.72
C LEU A 19 1.29 2.65 -8.04
N ALA A 20 0.67 3.81 -8.30
CA ALA A 20 -0.76 3.93 -8.55
C ALA A 20 -1.23 3.17 -9.79
N ASP A 21 -0.37 3.04 -10.80
CA ASP A 21 -0.66 2.31 -12.04
C ASP A 21 -0.66 0.81 -11.79
N VAL A 22 0.29 0.31 -11.00
CA VAL A 22 0.35 -1.11 -10.62
C VAL A 22 -0.83 -1.46 -9.71
N THR A 23 -1.11 -0.65 -8.69
CA THR A 23 -2.20 -0.92 -7.74
C THR A 23 -3.59 -0.70 -8.34
N GLY A 24 -3.72 0.03 -9.45
CA GLY A 24 -4.97 0.16 -10.22
C GLY A 24 -5.19 -0.96 -11.25
N SER A 25 -4.11 -1.52 -11.82
CA SER A 25 -4.21 -2.57 -12.85
C SER A 25 -4.18 -4.00 -12.26
N LEU A 26 -3.41 -4.23 -11.20
CA LEU A 26 -3.28 -5.54 -10.55
C LEU A 26 -4.64 -6.10 -10.05
N PRO A 27 -5.51 -5.35 -9.37
CA PRO A 27 -6.80 -5.86 -8.93
C PRO A 27 -7.65 -6.37 -10.09
N LYS A 28 -7.69 -5.63 -11.22
CA LYS A 28 -8.40 -6.01 -12.45
C LYS A 28 -7.83 -7.28 -13.06
N ALA A 29 -6.50 -7.38 -13.18
CA ALA A 29 -5.83 -8.55 -13.71
C ALA A 29 -6.10 -9.81 -12.85
N LEU A 30 -6.12 -9.67 -11.53
CA LEU A 30 -6.46 -10.74 -10.60
C LEU A 30 -7.93 -11.20 -10.75
N ARG A 31 -8.87 -10.28 -10.96
CA ARG A 31 -10.28 -10.63 -11.25
C ARG A 31 -10.44 -11.41 -12.54
N LYS A 32 -9.68 -11.06 -13.58
CA LYS A 32 -9.66 -11.80 -14.86
C LYS A 32 -9.26 -13.28 -14.71
N ILE A 33 -8.51 -13.63 -13.66
CA ILE A 33 -8.15 -15.02 -13.33
C ILE A 33 -8.97 -15.64 -12.19
N GLY A 34 -10.07 -14.99 -11.77
CA GLY A 34 -11.03 -15.52 -10.81
C GLY A 34 -10.75 -15.20 -9.33
N VAL A 35 -9.81 -14.29 -9.03
CA VAL A 35 -9.58 -13.80 -7.67
C VAL A 35 -10.48 -12.59 -7.40
N GLU A 36 -11.26 -12.63 -6.33
CA GLU A 36 -12.06 -11.48 -5.91
C GLU A 36 -11.15 -10.42 -5.30
N THR A 37 -11.13 -9.21 -5.84
CA THR A 37 -10.29 -8.13 -5.34
C THR A 37 -11.10 -6.88 -5.05
N ASP A 38 -10.87 -6.33 -3.87
CA ASP A 38 -11.29 -4.99 -3.48
C ASP A 38 -10.04 -4.14 -3.23
N VAL A 39 -10.18 -2.82 -3.32
CA VAL A 39 -9.08 -1.89 -3.06
C VAL A 39 -9.39 -0.96 -1.90
N ILE A 40 -8.37 -0.57 -1.13
CA ILE A 40 -8.52 0.43 -0.07
C ILE A 40 -7.38 1.45 -0.10
N LEU A 41 -7.74 2.72 0.00
CA LEU A 41 -6.83 3.86 0.01
C LEU A 41 -7.37 5.00 0.90
N PRO A 42 -6.58 6.03 1.21
CA PRO A 42 -7.11 7.24 1.84
C PRO A 42 -8.00 8.05 0.89
N LEU A 43 -9.04 8.69 1.43
CA LEU A 43 -9.87 9.63 0.67
C LEU A 43 -9.17 10.99 0.57
N TYR A 44 -8.31 11.15 -0.42
CA TYR A 44 -7.63 12.43 -0.68
C TYR A 44 -8.58 13.49 -1.25
N ARG A 45 -8.25 14.77 -1.03
CA ARG A 45 -8.96 15.93 -1.61
C ARG A 45 -9.19 15.82 -3.13
N LYS A 46 -8.22 15.25 -3.85
CA LYS A 46 -8.19 15.18 -5.31
C LYS A 46 -9.09 14.09 -5.92
N VAL A 47 -9.72 13.25 -5.10
CA VAL A 47 -10.65 12.23 -5.61
C VAL A 47 -11.85 12.91 -6.26
N ASP A 48 -12.10 12.61 -7.53
CA ASP A 48 -13.23 13.12 -8.31
C ASP A 48 -14.54 12.47 -7.83
N ARG A 49 -15.28 13.18 -6.98
CA ARG A 49 -16.53 12.68 -6.38
C ARG A 49 -17.72 12.73 -7.32
N GLU A 50 -17.62 13.45 -8.44
CA GLU A 50 -18.66 13.45 -9.48
C GLU A 50 -18.54 12.18 -10.32
N ARG A 51 -17.30 11.82 -10.69
CA ARG A 51 -17.02 10.57 -11.40
C ARG A 51 -17.20 9.34 -10.50
N PHE A 52 -16.88 9.45 -9.22
CA PHE A 52 -16.94 8.35 -8.25
C PHE A 52 -17.88 8.71 -7.10
N PRO A 53 -19.20 8.45 -7.23
CA PRO A 53 -20.15 8.70 -6.16
C PRO A 53 -19.81 7.82 -4.94
N LEU A 54 -19.72 8.45 -3.77
CA LEU A 54 -19.29 7.81 -2.53
C LEU A 54 -20.48 7.55 -1.59
N THR A 55 -20.61 6.32 -1.12
CA THR A 55 -21.53 5.96 -0.03
C THR A 55 -20.74 5.53 1.20
N GLN A 56 -21.33 5.63 2.38
CA GLN A 56 -20.65 5.20 3.60
C GLN A 56 -20.67 3.67 3.72
N SER A 57 -19.52 3.05 3.98
CA SER A 57 -19.35 1.60 4.15
C SER A 57 -19.21 1.23 5.63
N GLY A 58 -20.34 1.04 6.30
CA GLY A 58 -20.38 0.65 7.71
C GLY A 58 -20.25 1.82 8.69
N PRO A 59 -20.14 1.54 10.01
CA PRO A 59 -20.06 2.58 11.03
C PRO A 59 -18.72 3.32 11.00
N PRO A 60 -18.64 4.55 11.54
CA PRO A 60 -17.38 5.27 11.70
C PRO A 60 -16.35 4.45 12.49
N VAL A 61 -15.10 4.46 12.05
CA VAL A 61 -13.97 3.84 12.75
C VAL A 61 -13.43 4.78 13.81
N ARG A 62 -12.96 4.23 14.93
CA ARG A 62 -12.33 4.98 16.02
C ARG A 62 -10.97 4.37 16.28
N VAL A 63 -9.93 5.18 16.19
CA VAL A 63 -8.54 4.74 16.26
C VAL A 63 -7.84 5.49 17.38
N LEU A 64 -7.25 4.74 18.32
CA LEU A 64 -6.36 5.31 19.33
C LEU A 64 -4.96 5.51 18.74
N LEU A 65 -4.52 6.77 18.66
CA LEU A 65 -3.18 7.17 18.23
C LEU A 65 -2.46 7.79 19.43
N GLY A 66 -1.56 7.02 20.04
CA GLY A 66 -0.97 7.38 21.33
C GLY A 66 -2.04 7.51 22.42
N HIS A 67 -2.32 8.73 22.85
CA HIS A 67 -3.32 9.04 23.88
C HIS A 67 -4.58 9.72 23.32
N ARG A 68 -4.67 9.89 22.00
CA ARG A 68 -5.78 10.60 21.34
C ARG A 68 -6.59 9.63 20.50
N GLU A 69 -7.91 9.67 20.65
CA GLU A 69 -8.82 8.96 19.75
C GLU A 69 -9.11 9.85 18.53
N GLU A 70 -8.96 9.28 17.35
CA GLU A 70 -9.31 9.89 16.07
C GLU A 70 -10.41 9.09 15.40
N THR A 71 -11.37 9.79 14.79
CA THR A 71 -12.49 9.16 14.09
C THR A 71 -12.32 9.27 12.58
N GLY A 72 -12.71 8.22 11.87
CA GLY A 72 -12.76 8.19 10.41
C GLY A 72 -14.05 7.57 9.91
N VAL A 73 -14.28 7.70 8.61
CA VAL A 73 -15.38 7.02 7.91
C VAL A 73 -14.81 6.33 6.69
N VAL A 74 -15.12 5.06 6.51
CA VAL A 74 -14.80 4.37 5.26
C VAL A 74 -15.94 4.64 4.28
N MET A 75 -15.60 5.26 3.16
CA MET A 75 -16.50 5.44 2.03
C MET A 75 -16.30 4.28 1.05
N GLU A 76 -17.30 3.95 0.25
CA GLU A 76 -17.21 2.97 -0.83
C GLU A 76 -17.74 3.52 -2.15
N THR A 77 -17.20 3.00 -3.25
CA THR A 77 -17.66 3.24 -4.61
C THR A 77 -17.30 2.06 -5.50
N GLU A 78 -17.77 2.07 -6.75
CA GLU A 78 -17.40 1.07 -7.75
C GLU A 78 -16.02 1.40 -8.33
N GLU A 79 -15.15 0.38 -8.38
CA GLU A 79 -13.83 0.50 -8.99
C GLU A 79 -13.84 0.09 -10.47
N GLY A 80 -14.83 -0.71 -10.87
CA GLY A 80 -14.95 -1.33 -12.20
C GLY A 80 -14.72 -2.84 -12.15
N ASP A 81 -15.16 -3.55 -13.19
CA ASP A 81 -14.97 -5.00 -13.35
C ASP A 81 -15.39 -5.84 -12.12
N GLY A 82 -16.45 -5.41 -11.43
CA GLY A 82 -17.00 -6.08 -10.24
C GLY A 82 -16.27 -5.81 -8.93
N GLY A 83 -15.18 -5.03 -8.92
CA GLY A 83 -14.45 -4.63 -7.72
C GLY A 83 -15.04 -3.42 -7.00
N ARG A 84 -14.84 -3.34 -5.68
CA ARG A 84 -15.16 -2.15 -4.88
C ARG A 84 -13.90 -1.40 -4.48
N ALA A 85 -14.01 -0.08 -4.45
CA ALA A 85 -13.00 0.78 -3.84
C ALA A 85 -13.50 1.33 -2.51
N TYR A 86 -12.65 1.25 -1.49
CA TYR A 86 -12.88 1.76 -0.16
C TYR A 86 -11.94 2.92 0.13
N LEU A 87 -12.50 4.04 0.57
CA LEU A 87 -11.75 5.28 0.78
C LEU A 87 -11.88 5.75 2.23
N VAL A 88 -10.77 5.69 2.97
CA VAL A 88 -10.74 6.09 4.39
C VAL A 88 -10.73 7.62 4.48
N ARG A 89 -11.84 8.19 4.93
CA ARG A 89 -11.99 9.63 5.15
C ARG A 89 -11.62 10.02 6.57
N ASN A 90 -10.68 10.96 6.65
CA ASN A 90 -10.46 11.84 7.79
C ASN A 90 -9.89 13.15 7.21
N ASP A 91 -10.68 14.22 7.28
CA ASP A 91 -10.36 15.45 6.55
C ASP A 91 -9.09 16.13 7.10
N ARG A 92 -8.83 16.02 8.41
CA ARG A 92 -7.57 16.50 9.02
C ARG A 92 -6.34 15.86 8.36
N TYR A 93 -6.41 14.58 8.03
CA TYR A 93 -5.29 13.85 7.46
C TYR A 93 -5.22 13.87 5.95
N PHE A 94 -6.35 13.74 5.23
CA PHE A 94 -6.32 13.47 3.79
C PHE A 94 -6.95 14.58 2.93
N ASP A 95 -7.67 15.53 3.53
CA ASP A 95 -8.14 16.73 2.81
C ASP A 95 -7.01 17.77 2.70
N ARG A 96 -5.97 17.43 1.93
CA ARG A 96 -4.77 18.25 1.68
C ARG A 96 -4.48 18.35 0.18
N GLU A 97 -3.70 19.36 -0.18
CA GLU A 97 -3.30 19.60 -1.57
C GLU A 97 -2.35 18.52 -2.11
N PHE A 98 -1.43 18.05 -1.27
CA PHE A 98 -0.45 17.02 -1.60
C PHE A 98 -0.66 15.75 -0.75
N TYR A 99 -0.13 14.62 -1.23
CA TYR A 99 -0.34 13.32 -0.61
C TYR A 99 0.57 13.11 0.61
N TYR A 100 1.87 13.37 0.45
CA TYR A 100 2.91 13.05 1.45
C TYR A 100 3.65 14.25 2.01
N GLY A 101 3.73 15.36 1.26
CA GLY A 101 4.53 16.52 1.65
C GLY A 101 4.43 17.64 0.62
N THR A 102 5.05 18.78 0.93
CA THR A 102 5.18 19.91 0.00
C THR A 102 6.57 19.88 -0.65
N LYS A 103 6.87 20.88 -1.48
CA LYS A 103 8.24 21.13 -1.98
C LYS A 103 9.29 21.29 -0.86
N ASP A 104 8.85 21.63 0.36
CA ASP A 104 9.71 21.89 1.51
C ASP A 104 10.00 20.62 2.33
N GLY A 105 9.37 19.49 1.97
CA GLY A 105 9.58 18.18 2.57
C GLY A 105 8.30 17.45 2.94
N ASP A 106 8.48 16.27 3.52
CA ASP A 106 7.40 15.42 4.01
C ASP A 106 6.59 16.11 5.11
N TYR A 107 5.29 15.82 5.15
CA TYR A 107 4.46 16.25 6.27
C TYR A 107 4.95 15.59 7.56
N VAL A 108 5.17 16.42 8.58
CA VAL A 108 5.70 15.99 9.89
C VAL A 108 4.81 14.97 10.60
N ASP A 109 3.51 14.96 10.30
CA ASP A 109 2.52 14.05 10.89
C ASP A 109 2.30 12.78 10.06
N ASN A 110 3.16 12.47 9.09
CA ASN A 110 3.02 11.29 8.24
C ASN A 110 2.96 9.97 9.01
N CYS A 111 3.72 9.82 10.10
CA CYS A 111 3.64 8.65 10.96
C CYS A 111 2.21 8.48 11.51
N GLU A 112 1.64 9.54 12.06
CA GLU A 112 0.30 9.57 12.62
C GLU A 112 -0.77 9.27 11.55
N ARG A 113 -0.67 9.92 10.39
CA ARG A 113 -1.63 9.80 9.27
C ARG A 113 -1.72 8.37 8.74
N PHE A 114 -0.58 7.72 8.51
CA PHE A 114 -0.56 6.37 7.95
C PHE A 114 -0.74 5.29 9.01
N ALA A 115 -0.40 5.55 10.28
CA ALA A 115 -0.86 4.72 11.40
C ALA A 115 -2.39 4.74 11.50
N PHE A 116 -3.02 5.91 11.40
CA PHE A 116 -4.46 6.06 11.36
C PHE A 116 -5.09 5.30 10.19
N PHE A 117 -4.53 5.43 8.98
CA PHE A 117 -5.00 4.71 7.80
C PHE A 117 -4.96 3.19 8.03
N CYS A 118 -3.80 2.66 8.43
CA CYS A 118 -3.63 1.22 8.67
C CYS A 118 -4.58 0.71 9.76
N ARG A 119 -4.72 1.42 10.89
CA ARG A 119 -5.67 1.07 11.95
C ARG A 119 -7.12 1.14 11.48
N SER A 120 -7.47 2.13 10.65
CA SER A 120 -8.81 2.28 10.08
C SER A 120 -9.20 1.09 9.22
N ILE A 121 -8.27 0.51 8.46
CA ILE A 121 -8.49 -0.73 7.71
C ILE A 121 -8.87 -1.86 8.67
N MET A 122 -8.11 -2.02 9.76
CA MET A 122 -8.35 -3.07 10.75
C MET A 122 -9.70 -2.91 11.47
N GLU A 123 -9.97 -1.72 12.01
CA GLU A 123 -11.24 -1.40 12.68
C GLU A 123 -12.45 -1.57 11.75
N TRP A 124 -12.30 -1.19 10.48
CA TRP A 124 -13.37 -1.31 9.49
C TRP A 124 -13.67 -2.78 9.17
N ILE A 125 -12.66 -3.60 8.91
CA ILE A 125 -12.84 -5.03 8.64
C ILE A 125 -13.50 -5.70 9.85
N GLY A 126 -12.96 -5.48 11.06
CA GLY A 126 -13.47 -6.09 12.29
C GLY A 126 -14.93 -5.73 12.61
N ARG A 127 -15.41 -4.56 12.17
CA ARG A 127 -16.76 -4.05 12.47
C ARG A 127 -17.76 -4.16 11.33
N SER A 128 -17.30 -4.34 10.10
CA SER A 128 -18.17 -4.47 8.92
C SER A 128 -18.64 -5.91 8.68
N GLY A 129 -18.09 -6.90 9.41
CA GLY A 129 -18.34 -8.31 9.17
C GLY A 129 -17.69 -8.82 7.87
N ARG A 130 -16.82 -8.01 7.26
CA ARG A 130 -16.05 -8.40 6.08
C ARG A 130 -14.92 -9.33 6.48
N HIS A 131 -14.55 -10.19 5.53
CA HIS A 131 -13.42 -11.11 5.66
C HIS A 131 -12.62 -11.08 4.37
N TYR A 132 -11.29 -11.12 4.51
CA TYR A 132 -10.34 -11.21 3.41
C TYR A 132 -9.35 -12.33 3.71
N ASP A 133 -9.11 -13.18 2.72
CA ASP A 133 -8.11 -14.24 2.80
C ASP A 133 -6.69 -13.65 2.81
N ILE A 134 -6.48 -12.57 2.06
CA ILE A 134 -5.20 -11.87 1.95
C ILE A 134 -5.41 -10.36 2.04
N ILE A 135 -4.58 -9.68 2.83
CA ILE A 135 -4.38 -8.23 2.71
C ILE A 135 -3.02 -8.00 2.05
N HIS A 136 -3.05 -7.43 0.84
CA HIS A 136 -1.86 -7.10 0.06
C HIS A 136 -1.51 -5.63 0.28
N CYS A 137 -0.47 -5.40 1.06
CA CYS A 137 0.02 -4.09 1.45
C CYS A 137 1.09 -3.62 0.45
N ASN A 138 1.03 -2.37 0.02
CA ASN A 138 2.00 -1.76 -0.87
C ASN A 138 2.68 -0.56 -0.18
N ASP A 139 4.01 -0.62 -0.11
CA ASP A 139 4.91 0.37 0.47
C ASP A 139 4.62 0.79 1.93
N TRP A 140 5.51 1.64 2.48
CA TRP A 140 5.55 1.97 3.90
C TRP A 140 4.23 2.51 4.46
N GLN A 141 3.41 3.17 3.62
CA GLN A 141 2.12 3.74 4.01
C GLN A 141 1.11 2.70 4.49
N THR A 142 1.30 1.43 4.13
CA THR A 142 0.45 0.29 4.55
C THR A 142 1.20 -0.75 5.39
N ALA A 143 2.49 -0.55 5.62
CA ALA A 143 3.38 -1.54 6.23
C ALA A 143 3.09 -1.85 7.71
N LEU A 144 2.23 -1.07 8.38
CA LEU A 144 1.76 -1.38 9.74
C LEU A 144 0.64 -2.42 9.76
N VAL A 145 -0.09 -2.63 8.66
CA VAL A 145 -1.20 -3.60 8.60
C VAL A 145 -0.72 -5.02 8.93
N PRO A 146 0.38 -5.56 8.35
CA PRO A 146 0.87 -6.87 8.72
C PRO A 146 1.25 -6.98 10.21
N ALA A 147 1.91 -5.95 10.75
CA ALA A 147 2.24 -5.90 12.17
C ALA A 147 0.97 -5.96 13.04
N TYR A 148 -0.08 -5.23 12.66
CA TYR A 148 -1.36 -5.22 13.37
C TYR A 148 -2.08 -6.57 13.32
N VAL A 149 -2.10 -7.24 12.15
CA VAL A 149 -2.65 -8.60 12.01
C VAL A 149 -1.95 -9.57 12.98
N LYS A 150 -0.61 -9.50 13.09
CA LYS A 150 0.16 -10.41 13.96
C LYS A 150 0.15 -10.05 15.45
N THR A 151 -0.22 -8.82 15.80
CA THR A 151 -0.10 -8.32 17.17
C THR A 151 -1.48 -7.94 17.72
N ILE A 152 -1.90 -6.69 17.53
CA ILE A 152 -3.06 -6.08 18.19
C ILE A 152 -4.36 -6.78 17.80
N TYR A 153 -4.48 -7.23 16.55
CA TYR A 153 -5.69 -7.86 16.00
C TYR A 153 -5.59 -9.38 15.87
N SER A 154 -4.50 -10.00 16.35
CA SER A 154 -4.22 -11.44 16.20
C SER A 154 -5.30 -12.36 16.77
N ARG A 155 -6.08 -11.87 17.74
CA ARG A 155 -7.15 -12.62 18.41
C ARG A 155 -8.54 -12.32 17.85
N GLU A 156 -8.66 -11.35 16.94
CA GLU A 156 -9.94 -11.02 16.33
C GLU A 156 -10.31 -12.03 15.25
N ALA A 157 -11.55 -12.49 15.30
CA ALA A 157 -12.04 -13.53 14.40
C ALA A 157 -11.89 -13.16 12.91
N ALA A 158 -12.02 -11.87 12.59
CA ALA A 158 -11.91 -11.35 11.23
C ALA A 158 -10.52 -11.55 10.59
N PHE A 159 -9.46 -11.68 11.40
CA PHE A 159 -8.07 -11.76 10.90
C PHE A 159 -7.39 -13.11 11.17
N ARG A 160 -8.05 -14.03 11.87
CA ARG A 160 -7.45 -15.30 12.31
C ARG A 160 -6.92 -16.17 11.16
N SER A 161 -7.52 -16.07 9.98
CA SER A 161 -7.12 -16.80 8.77
C SER A 161 -6.61 -15.89 7.66
N THR A 162 -6.36 -14.61 7.95
CA THR A 162 -5.91 -13.64 6.95
C THR A 162 -4.39 -13.72 6.80
N GLY A 163 -3.93 -14.04 5.59
CA GLY A 163 -2.54 -13.91 5.18
C GLY A 163 -2.20 -12.47 4.80
N THR A 164 -0.91 -12.14 4.85
CA THR A 164 -0.40 -10.80 4.52
C THR A 164 0.71 -10.88 3.48
N VAL A 165 0.54 -10.13 2.39
CA VAL A 165 1.56 -9.94 1.36
C VAL A 165 2.01 -8.50 1.40
N PHE A 166 3.30 -8.24 1.32
CA PHE A 166 3.84 -6.89 1.31
C PHE A 166 4.77 -6.65 0.14
N THR A 167 4.36 -5.76 -0.77
CA THR A 167 5.20 -5.31 -1.89
C THR A 167 5.97 -4.07 -1.51
N VAL A 168 7.28 -4.09 -1.74
CA VAL A 168 8.12 -2.89 -1.76
C VAL A 168 8.41 -2.48 -3.20
N HIS A 169 8.00 -1.29 -3.59
CA HIS A 169 8.24 -0.74 -4.92
C HIS A 169 9.53 0.09 -4.99
N ASN A 170 9.90 0.71 -3.87
CA ASN A 170 11.16 1.44 -3.76
C ASN A 170 11.64 1.49 -2.31
N LEU A 171 12.74 0.78 -2.03
CA LEU A 171 13.33 0.68 -0.70
C LEU A 171 13.94 1.99 -0.16
N GLY A 172 14.11 3.00 -1.01
CA GLY A 172 14.54 4.33 -0.61
C GLY A 172 13.49 5.09 0.22
N TYR A 173 12.20 4.74 0.09
CA TYR A 173 11.10 5.36 0.85
C TYR A 173 10.64 4.46 1.99
N GLN A 174 11.21 4.66 3.18
CA GLN A 174 11.04 3.73 4.30
C GLN A 174 10.02 4.17 5.37
N GLY A 175 9.59 5.43 5.37
CA GLY A 175 8.82 5.99 6.49
C GLY A 175 9.62 5.93 7.80
N LEU A 176 10.75 6.66 7.84
CA LEU A 176 11.60 6.77 9.02
C LEU A 176 11.13 7.90 9.93
N PHE A 177 10.81 7.56 11.17
CA PHE A 177 10.30 8.49 12.18
C PHE A 177 11.10 8.38 13.47
N TRP A 178 10.93 9.33 14.40
CA TRP A 178 11.64 9.23 15.66
C TRP A 178 11.04 8.13 16.53
N ASN A 179 11.84 7.55 17.42
CA ASN A 179 11.37 6.52 18.35
C ASN A 179 10.17 6.96 19.20
N HIS A 180 10.07 8.24 19.54
CA HIS A 180 8.94 8.78 20.30
C HIS A 180 7.62 8.79 19.52
N ASP A 181 7.63 8.52 18.21
CA ASP A 181 6.43 8.35 17.39
C ASP A 181 5.85 6.93 17.49
N LEU A 182 6.58 5.96 18.07
CA LEU A 182 6.10 4.59 18.24
C LEU A 182 4.71 4.49 18.88
N PRO A 183 4.39 5.23 19.96
CA PRO A 183 3.05 5.19 20.57
C PRO A 183 1.92 5.57 19.60
N LEU A 184 2.18 6.38 18.56
CA LEU A 184 1.18 6.73 17.55
C LEU A 184 0.70 5.51 16.76
N THR A 185 1.53 4.49 16.63
CA THR A 185 1.19 3.22 15.96
C THR A 185 0.37 2.28 16.85
N GLY A 186 0.37 2.50 18.17
CA GLY A 186 -0.19 1.56 19.14
C GLY A 186 0.60 0.25 19.30
N LEU A 187 1.73 0.09 18.60
CA LEU A 187 2.67 -1.00 18.86
C LEU A 187 3.38 -0.76 20.20
N GLY A 188 3.61 -1.85 20.94
CA GLY A 188 4.30 -1.79 22.22
C GLY A 188 5.83 -1.68 22.07
N TRP A 189 6.47 -1.16 23.12
CA TRP A 189 7.93 -0.95 23.16
C TRP A 189 8.73 -2.26 23.06
N GLU A 190 8.12 -3.40 23.37
CA GLU A 190 8.69 -4.73 23.16
C GLU A 190 9.01 -5.05 21.70
N LEU A 191 8.35 -4.36 20.75
CA LEU A 191 8.61 -4.49 19.32
C LEU A 191 9.68 -3.50 18.82
N PHE A 192 10.08 -2.53 19.65
CA PHE A 192 11.14 -1.58 19.33
C PHE A 192 12.52 -2.18 19.61
N THR A 193 12.88 -3.16 18.79
CA THR A 193 14.17 -3.86 18.86
C THR A 193 14.78 -3.98 17.46
N PRO A 194 16.09 -4.25 17.33
CA PRO A 194 16.72 -4.46 16.03
C PRO A 194 16.08 -5.58 15.20
N LYS A 195 15.40 -6.55 15.83
CA LYS A 195 14.63 -7.60 15.14
C LYS A 195 13.18 -7.19 14.82
N GLY A 196 12.67 -6.17 15.49
CA GLY A 196 11.35 -5.60 15.27
C GLY A 196 11.43 -4.33 14.43
N VAL A 197 10.78 -3.26 14.88
CA VAL A 197 10.57 -2.02 14.09
C VAL A 197 11.66 -0.95 14.28
N GLU A 198 12.62 -1.18 15.17
CA GLU A 198 13.70 -0.22 15.44
C GLU A 198 14.75 -0.24 14.32
N PHE A 199 15.29 0.95 14.02
CA PHE A 199 16.31 1.15 13.00
C PHE A 199 17.22 2.33 13.37
N TYR A 200 18.38 2.05 13.96
CA TYR A 200 19.37 3.05 14.40
C TYR A 200 18.78 4.16 15.30
N GLY A 201 17.99 3.77 16.29
CA GLY A 201 17.30 4.65 17.24
C GLY A 201 16.04 5.31 16.68
N LYS A 202 15.64 4.99 15.44
CA LYS A 202 14.42 5.47 14.79
C LYS A 202 13.38 4.35 14.65
N LEU A 203 12.13 4.76 14.45
CA LEU A 203 11.07 3.88 14.00
C LEU A 203 11.14 3.75 12.47
N ASN A 204 11.19 2.53 11.95
CA ASN A 204 11.13 2.25 10.52
C ASN A 204 9.82 1.53 10.18
N VAL A 205 8.89 2.24 9.56
CA VAL A 205 7.56 1.71 9.27
C VAL A 205 7.61 0.66 8.16
N LEU A 206 8.41 0.88 7.11
CA LEU A 206 8.62 -0.13 6.06
C LEU A 206 9.16 -1.44 6.64
N LYS A 207 10.11 -1.35 7.58
CA LYS A 207 10.66 -2.52 8.28
C LYS A 207 9.59 -3.32 9.02
N ALA A 208 8.55 -2.68 9.55
CA ALA A 208 7.40 -3.40 10.12
C ALA A 208 6.74 -4.31 9.06
N GLY A 209 6.53 -3.80 7.85
CA GLY A 209 6.00 -4.60 6.74
C GLY A 209 6.91 -5.76 6.36
N LEU A 210 8.23 -5.55 6.35
CA LEU A 210 9.21 -6.61 6.06
C LEU A 210 9.26 -7.71 7.13
N VAL A 211 9.18 -7.31 8.40
CA VAL A 211 9.32 -8.24 9.53
C VAL A 211 8.05 -9.07 9.75
N PHE A 212 6.87 -8.45 9.65
CA PHE A 212 5.62 -9.06 10.11
C PHE A 212 4.76 -9.70 9.00
N SER A 213 5.02 -9.41 7.73
CA SER A 213 4.28 -10.02 6.61
C SER A 213 4.58 -11.50 6.47
N ASP A 214 3.63 -12.25 5.92
CA ASP A 214 3.83 -13.68 5.60
C ASP A 214 4.70 -13.83 4.35
N ILE A 215 4.41 -13.05 3.30
CA ILE A 215 5.15 -13.06 2.02
C ILE A 215 5.58 -11.65 1.66
N LEU A 216 6.79 -11.53 1.11
CA LEU A 216 7.36 -10.29 0.60
C LEU A 216 7.46 -10.35 -0.93
N THR A 217 7.09 -9.26 -1.59
CA THR A 217 7.20 -9.13 -3.04
C THR A 217 7.91 -7.83 -3.41
N THR A 218 8.51 -7.80 -4.60
CA THR A 218 9.08 -6.57 -5.16
C THR A 218 9.04 -6.59 -6.68
N VAL A 219 9.49 -5.51 -7.32
CA VAL A 219 9.14 -5.18 -8.72
C VAL A 219 9.92 -5.95 -9.80
N SER A 220 10.88 -6.80 -9.42
CA SER A 220 11.54 -7.75 -10.33
C SER A 220 12.41 -8.76 -9.58
N ASP A 221 12.75 -9.88 -10.24
CA ASP A 221 13.71 -10.86 -9.72
C ASP A 221 15.11 -10.32 -9.54
N THR A 222 15.54 -9.39 -10.39
CA THR A 222 16.85 -8.75 -10.25
C THR A 222 16.85 -7.85 -9.03
N TYR A 223 15.82 -7.00 -8.91
CA TYR A 223 15.70 -6.10 -7.78
C TYR A 223 15.56 -6.84 -6.45
N SER A 224 14.84 -7.97 -6.39
CA SER A 224 14.74 -8.80 -5.19
C SER A 224 16.08 -9.32 -4.68
N ARG A 225 17.05 -9.53 -5.57
CA ARG A 225 18.44 -9.89 -5.20
C ARG A 225 19.27 -8.67 -4.85
N GLU A 226 19.13 -7.58 -5.59
CA GLU A 226 19.87 -6.33 -5.36
C GLU A 226 19.62 -5.77 -3.96
N ILE A 227 18.37 -5.71 -3.52
CA ILE A 227 18.00 -5.15 -2.20
C ILE A 227 18.52 -5.96 -1.00
N GLN A 228 19.06 -7.15 -1.23
CA GLN A 228 19.73 -7.97 -0.20
C GLN A 228 21.22 -7.63 -0.05
N THR A 229 21.71 -6.63 -0.79
CA THR A 229 23.10 -6.16 -0.76
C THR A 229 23.20 -4.81 -0.07
N ALA A 230 24.38 -4.49 0.49
CA ALA A 230 24.59 -3.19 1.15
C ALA A 230 24.45 -1.98 0.20
N GLU A 231 24.66 -2.16 -1.11
CA GLU A 231 24.57 -1.08 -2.09
C GLU A 231 23.12 -0.62 -2.32
N TYR A 232 22.17 -1.56 -2.37
CA TYR A 232 20.77 -1.28 -2.70
C TYR A 232 19.78 -1.55 -1.56
N GLY A 233 20.25 -2.15 -0.46
CA GLY A 233 19.42 -2.54 0.68
C GLY A 233 19.07 -1.40 1.63
N HIS A 234 19.69 -0.23 1.48
CA HIS A 234 19.40 0.96 2.29
C HIS A 234 19.38 0.69 3.82
N GLY A 235 20.27 -0.19 4.30
CA GLY A 235 20.39 -0.63 5.69
C GLY A 235 19.41 -1.74 6.10
N LEU A 236 18.49 -2.15 5.22
CA LEU A 236 17.53 -3.22 5.42
C LEU A 236 17.98 -4.55 4.78
N GLU A 237 19.15 -4.59 4.13
CA GLU A 237 19.68 -5.78 3.47
C GLU A 237 19.72 -7.00 4.38
N GLY A 238 20.06 -6.82 5.67
CA GLY A 238 20.07 -7.91 6.64
C GLY A 238 18.68 -8.52 6.88
N VAL A 239 17.66 -7.66 7.01
CA VAL A 239 16.27 -8.10 7.20
C VAL A 239 15.78 -8.84 5.96
N LEU A 240 16.05 -8.29 4.78
CA LEU A 240 15.64 -8.87 3.50
C LEU A 240 16.36 -10.20 3.23
N TYR A 241 17.65 -10.30 3.56
CA TYR A 241 18.41 -11.53 3.45
C TYR A 241 17.90 -12.62 4.40
N GLU A 242 17.53 -12.27 5.64
CA GLU A 242 16.89 -13.21 6.57
C GLU A 242 15.56 -13.72 6.02
N ARG A 243 14.77 -12.84 5.38
CA ARG A 243 13.48 -13.14 4.76
C ARG A 243 13.57 -13.67 3.32
N ARG A 244 14.75 -13.98 2.79
CA ARG A 244 14.95 -14.33 1.36
C ARG A 244 14.14 -15.53 0.86
N ALA A 245 13.76 -16.45 1.75
CA ALA A 245 12.92 -17.60 1.41
C ALA A 245 11.45 -17.20 1.11
N ASP A 246 11.02 -16.06 1.64
CA ASP A 246 9.68 -15.51 1.48
C ASP A 246 9.66 -14.26 0.58
N LEU A 247 10.79 -13.91 -0.03
CA LEU A 247 10.96 -12.72 -0.88
C LEU A 247 10.96 -13.09 -2.36
N TYR A 248 9.98 -12.56 -3.09
CA TYR A 248 9.76 -12.87 -4.50
C TYR A 248 9.84 -11.63 -5.38
N GLY A 249 10.47 -11.75 -6.55
CA GLY A 249 10.44 -10.73 -7.59
C GLY A 249 9.26 -10.95 -8.53
N ILE A 250 8.37 -9.96 -8.64
CA ILE A 250 7.25 -9.97 -9.57
C ILE A 250 7.40 -8.76 -10.46
N LEU A 251 7.70 -9.00 -11.74
CA LEU A 251 7.86 -7.93 -12.71
C LEU A 251 6.55 -7.15 -12.84
N ASN A 252 6.63 -5.82 -12.70
CA ASN A 252 5.47 -4.96 -12.93
C ASN A 252 4.95 -5.14 -14.36
N GLY A 253 3.65 -5.41 -14.47
CA GLY A 253 2.95 -5.42 -15.75
C GLY A 253 2.62 -4.02 -16.23
N VAL A 254 2.17 -3.94 -17.48
CA VAL A 254 1.58 -2.75 -18.09
C VAL A 254 0.19 -3.13 -18.57
N ASP A 255 -0.79 -2.25 -18.37
CA ASP A 255 -2.13 -2.46 -18.89
C ASP A 255 -2.15 -2.14 -20.39
N TYR A 256 -2.23 -3.17 -21.23
CA TYR A 256 -2.27 -3.03 -22.68
C TYR A 256 -3.65 -2.63 -23.22
N GLU A 257 -4.67 -2.47 -22.39
CA GLU A 257 -5.90 -1.78 -22.83
C GLU A 257 -5.65 -0.26 -22.95
N ASP A 258 -4.80 0.28 -22.07
CA ASP A 258 -4.43 1.69 -22.04
C ASP A 258 -3.11 1.99 -22.77
N TRP A 259 -2.10 1.13 -22.60
CA TRP A 259 -0.70 1.36 -23.03
C TRP A 259 -0.29 0.39 -24.13
N ASN A 260 -1.02 0.40 -25.25
CA ASN A 260 -0.71 -0.42 -26.41
C ASN A 260 -0.07 0.41 -27.55
N PRO A 261 1.23 0.25 -27.83
CA PRO A 261 1.91 1.02 -28.88
C PRO A 261 1.39 0.73 -30.30
N GLU A 262 0.61 -0.34 -30.49
CA GLU A 262 -0.01 -0.63 -31.79
C GLU A 262 -1.21 0.27 -32.07
N THR A 263 -1.87 0.78 -31.02
CA THR A 263 -3.08 1.59 -31.12
C THR A 263 -2.94 2.99 -30.52
N ASP A 264 -1.91 3.22 -29.71
CA ASP A 264 -1.65 4.48 -29.04
C ASP A 264 -1.50 5.61 -30.07
N SER A 265 -2.30 6.66 -29.92
CA SER A 265 -2.27 7.86 -30.76
C SER A 265 -1.38 8.97 -30.21
N LEU A 266 -0.86 8.81 -28.99
CA LEU A 266 -0.01 9.80 -28.31
C LEU A 266 1.46 9.64 -28.68
N ILE A 267 1.87 8.47 -29.18
CA ILE A 267 3.24 8.22 -29.64
C ILE A 267 3.45 8.66 -31.09
N ALA A 268 4.67 9.10 -31.40
CA ALA A 268 5.02 9.65 -32.72
C ALA A 268 4.81 8.66 -33.88
N ALA A 269 4.94 7.37 -33.62
CA ALA A 269 4.62 6.30 -34.56
C ALA A 269 4.23 5.02 -33.82
N ARG A 270 3.19 4.35 -34.30
CA ARG A 270 2.78 3.05 -33.78
C ARG A 270 3.80 1.97 -34.11
N TYR A 271 3.93 1.00 -33.23
CA TYR A 271 4.84 -0.13 -33.39
C TYR A 271 4.30 -1.36 -32.67
N SER A 272 4.67 -2.55 -33.13
CA SER A 272 4.27 -3.82 -32.53
C SER A 272 5.49 -4.61 -32.04
N ARG A 273 5.24 -5.78 -31.44
CA ARG A 273 6.32 -6.71 -31.09
C ARG A 273 7.05 -7.23 -32.34
N GLU A 274 6.33 -7.38 -33.44
CA GLU A 274 6.80 -7.89 -34.73
C GLU A 274 7.46 -6.79 -35.58
N ASP A 275 7.03 -5.54 -35.43
CA ASP A 275 7.61 -4.38 -36.12
C ASP A 275 7.95 -3.24 -35.15
N LEU A 276 9.25 -3.16 -34.81
CA LEU A 276 9.81 -2.13 -33.93
C LEU A 276 10.26 -0.86 -34.68
N SER A 277 10.01 -0.75 -36.00
CA SER A 277 10.50 0.37 -36.80
C SER A 277 10.00 1.73 -36.27
N GLY A 278 8.72 1.82 -35.93
CA GLY A 278 8.09 3.02 -35.34
C GLY A 278 8.65 3.41 -33.98
N LYS A 279 9.21 2.46 -33.22
CA LYS A 279 9.80 2.72 -31.89
C LYS A 279 10.96 3.71 -31.95
N LYS A 280 11.72 3.75 -33.06
CA LYS A 280 12.84 4.70 -33.24
C LYS A 280 12.37 6.15 -33.29
N ALA A 281 11.16 6.42 -33.78
CA ALA A 281 10.59 7.75 -33.85
C ALA A 281 10.00 8.24 -32.51
N CYS A 282 9.84 7.34 -31.53
CA CYS A 282 9.23 7.61 -30.22
C CYS A 282 10.26 7.85 -29.09
N ARG A 283 11.54 8.08 -29.44
CA ARG A 283 12.62 8.35 -28.48
C ARG A 283 12.77 9.83 -28.19
#